data_AF-A0A7Y5JL83-F1
#
_entry.id   AF-A0A7Y5JL83-F1
#
_cell.length_a   1.000
_cell.length_b   1.000
_cell.length_c   1.000
_cell.angle_alpha   90.00
_cell.angle_beta   90.00
_cell.angle_gamma   90.00
#
_symmetry.space_group_name_H-M   'P 1'
#
loop_
_entity.id
_entity.type
_entity.pdbx_description
1 polymer ?
#
loop_
_entity_poly.entity_id
_entity_poly.type
_entity_poly.pdbx_seq_one_letter_code
_entity_poly.pdbx_strand_id
1 'polypeptide(L)'
;MNSRSVSRALSALMLLAAVAGVSVYGVSCDGGGGSGSVFTGLGGGGGGVVQQPYDIQVVALPVNGIQVNRAFAVTVNFLVPGTSTPMSVSGVETLTLTKASGPGNLVGSFVSAGNGTSTLTFNNVVLDTIGSYTLQVNGPKATAAGISASFNVGAQMDLRFTAIPSGTVYRPRTFTVAVSTVDPGTLAPVVPSYPVDVTVARNPGTGSGTLSGTLMQTISGSSSAVFSGLSYSVNETISLQASSPGFSTVTSGTITFDSLVLVNPTVSASPLVNGSFSVSATSGTPVAITPATTVSLT
;
A
#
# COMPACT_ATOMS: atom_id res chain seq x y z
N MET A 1 71.53 35.43 -15.33
CA MET A 1 72.19 35.03 -16.59
C MET A 1 72.64 33.59 -16.48
N ASN A 2 71.93 32.72 -17.22
CA ASN A 2 72.27 31.41 -17.78
C ASN A 2 73.20 30.42 -17.05
N SER A 3 72.57 29.31 -16.64
CA SER A 3 72.82 27.91 -17.03
C SER A 3 74.27 27.38 -17.02
N ARG A 4 74.52 26.42 -16.12
CA ARG A 4 75.62 25.45 -16.21
C ARG A 4 75.16 24.04 -15.77
N SER A 5 74.77 23.25 -16.77
CA SER A 5 75.28 21.91 -17.12
C SER A 5 75.73 20.88 -16.04
N VAL A 6 75.06 19.70 -16.10
CA VAL A 6 75.62 18.33 -16.36
C VAL A 6 75.79 17.31 -15.20
N SER A 7 75.38 16.07 -15.52
CA SER A 7 75.74 14.71 -15.01
C SER A 7 75.00 14.16 -13.79
N ARG A 8 74.17 13.11 -13.90
CA ARG A 8 74.42 11.65 -14.14
C ARG A 8 74.90 10.87 -12.91
N ALA A 9 74.20 9.75 -12.68
CA ALA A 9 74.49 8.55 -11.88
C ALA A 9 74.26 8.66 -10.36
N LEU A 10 73.28 7.94 -9.79
CA LEU A 10 73.26 6.50 -9.42
C LEU A 10 74.10 6.20 -8.15
N SER A 11 73.52 5.41 -7.23
CA SER A 11 74.09 4.85 -5.98
C SER A 11 73.91 5.73 -4.72
N ALA A 12 73.42 5.27 -3.57
CA ALA A 12 72.82 4.03 -3.09
C ALA A 12 72.24 4.35 -1.71
N LEU A 13 71.13 3.71 -1.31
CA LEU A 13 71.03 3.01 -0.01
C LEU A 13 69.70 2.27 0.06
N MET A 14 69.74 0.97 -0.19
CA MET A 14 68.68 0.04 0.18
C MET A 14 69.17 -0.67 1.46
N LEU A 15 68.53 -0.43 2.60
CA LEU A 15 68.53 -1.39 3.72
C LEU A 15 67.33 -1.16 4.67
N LEU A 16 66.27 -1.94 4.41
CA LEU A 16 65.52 -2.76 5.36
C LEU A 16 65.24 -2.21 6.79
N ALA A 17 63.97 -1.87 7.06
CA ALA A 17 63.26 -2.32 8.26
C ALA A 17 61.74 -2.17 8.06
N ALA A 18 61.05 -3.31 8.00
CA ALA A 18 59.60 -3.39 8.02
C ALA A 18 59.07 -3.05 9.42
N VAL A 19 58.28 -1.98 9.57
CA VAL A 19 57.37 -1.79 10.72
C VAL A 19 56.13 -1.02 10.25
N ALA A 20 54.97 -1.65 10.47
CA ALA A 20 53.60 -1.13 10.53
C ALA A 20 53.04 -0.35 9.32
N GLY A 21 52.02 -0.95 8.70
CA GLY A 21 51.28 -0.42 7.57
C GLY A 21 50.76 1.01 7.78
N VAL A 22 51.36 1.94 7.04
CA VAL A 22 50.75 3.20 6.66
C VAL A 22 50.23 3.02 5.25
N SER A 23 48.92 2.83 5.10
CA SER A 23 48.29 2.89 3.79
C SER A 23 48.14 4.37 3.42
N VAL A 24 49.07 4.86 2.59
CA VAL A 24 49.02 6.21 2.03
C VAL A 24 47.84 6.28 1.06
N TYR A 25 46.83 7.09 1.38
CA TYR A 25 45.80 7.48 0.41
C TYR A 25 46.43 8.40 -0.64
N GLY A 26 46.80 7.82 -1.78
CA GLY A 26 47.16 8.59 -2.97
C GLY A 26 45.91 9.03 -3.71
N VAL A 27 45.58 10.32 -3.66
CA VAL A 27 44.64 10.92 -4.62
C VAL A 27 45.43 11.13 -5.92
N SER A 28 45.16 10.30 -6.94
CA SER A 28 45.64 10.58 -8.29
C SER A 28 44.66 11.56 -8.93
N CYS A 29 45.09 12.81 -9.06
CA CYS A 29 44.46 13.77 -9.94
C CYS A 29 45.00 13.54 -11.35
N ASP A 30 44.20 12.93 -12.22
CA ASP A 30 44.33 13.13 -13.66
C ASP A 30 42.94 13.28 -14.28
N GLY A 31 42.80 14.34 -15.06
CA GLY A 31 41.55 14.74 -15.70
C GLY A 31 41.20 13.84 -16.88
N GLY A 32 39.91 13.57 -17.02
CA GLY A 32 39.34 12.90 -18.18
C GLY A 32 37.98 12.29 -17.84
N GLY A 33 36.90 12.86 -18.40
CA GLY A 33 35.53 12.44 -18.13
C GLY A 33 35.29 10.96 -18.46
N GLY A 34 34.71 10.25 -17.50
CA GLY A 34 34.27 8.86 -17.66
C GLY A 34 33.82 8.33 -16.31
N SER A 35 32.60 7.81 -16.25
CA SER A 35 31.93 7.29 -15.06
C SER A 35 32.87 6.48 -14.16
N GLY A 36 33.01 6.92 -12.90
CA GLY A 36 33.85 6.29 -11.90
C GLY A 36 33.37 4.87 -11.58
N SER A 37 33.99 3.89 -12.22
CA SER A 37 33.99 2.51 -11.73
C SER A 37 35.16 2.37 -10.75
N VAL A 38 34.85 2.00 -9.52
CA VAL A 38 35.88 1.66 -8.51
C VAL A 38 36.59 0.40 -9.01
N PHE A 39 37.83 0.56 -9.47
CA PHE A 39 38.68 -0.56 -9.85
C PHE A 39 38.90 -1.48 -8.64
N THR A 40 38.47 -2.73 -8.77
CA THR A 40 38.94 -3.83 -7.92
C THR A 40 39.94 -4.66 -8.72
N GLY A 41 41.16 -4.75 -8.19
CA GLY A 41 42.09 -5.85 -8.47
C GLY A 41 43.17 -5.57 -9.50
N LEU A 42 44.43 -5.58 -9.04
CA LEU A 42 45.45 -6.54 -9.44
C LEU A 42 46.60 -6.46 -8.41
N GLY A 43 46.63 -7.42 -7.47
CA GLY A 43 47.68 -7.52 -6.46
C GLY A 43 47.39 -8.66 -5.49
N GLY A 44 48.06 -9.79 -5.71
CA GLY A 44 47.89 -11.01 -4.93
C GLY A 44 48.15 -10.81 -3.43
N GLY A 45 47.17 -11.19 -2.63
CA GLY A 45 47.20 -11.24 -1.18
C GLY A 45 45.76 -11.46 -0.72
N GLY A 46 45.49 -12.57 -0.03
CA GLY A 46 44.16 -12.91 0.50
C GLY A 46 43.72 -11.98 1.64
N GLY A 47 43.73 -10.68 1.41
CA GLY A 47 43.09 -9.70 2.29
C GLY A 47 41.59 -9.77 2.03
N GLY A 48 40.84 -10.35 2.97
CA GLY A 48 39.39 -10.27 2.95
C GLY A 48 38.97 -8.81 2.81
N VAL A 49 37.94 -8.54 2.00
CA VAL A 49 37.42 -7.19 1.82
C VAL A 49 36.94 -6.69 3.18
N VAL A 50 37.63 -5.70 3.76
CA VAL A 50 37.27 -5.15 5.08
C VAL A 50 36.13 -4.17 4.89
N GLN A 51 35.02 -4.42 5.58
CA GLN A 51 33.91 -3.48 5.62
C GLN A 51 34.32 -2.18 6.31
N GLN A 52 34.12 -1.06 5.62
CA GLN A 52 34.30 0.29 6.17
C GLN A 52 33.11 0.68 7.07
N PRO A 53 33.31 1.56 8.06
CA PRO A 53 32.21 2.12 8.84
C PRO A 53 31.15 2.78 7.95
N TYR A 54 29.89 2.72 8.37
CA TYR A 54 28.76 3.30 7.65
C TYR A 54 27.73 3.88 8.63
N ASP A 55 26.88 4.78 8.13
CA ASP A 55 25.67 5.22 8.84
C ASP A 55 24.46 4.43 8.32
N ILE A 56 23.48 4.21 9.19
CA ILE A 56 22.21 3.54 8.84
C ILE A 56 21.10 4.57 8.82
N GLN A 57 20.37 4.65 7.71
CA GLN A 57 19.14 5.41 7.63
C GLN A 57 17.95 4.47 7.42
N VAL A 58 16.94 4.55 8.28
CA VAL A 58 15.66 3.86 8.04
C VAL A 58 14.83 4.73 7.09
N VAL A 59 14.60 4.22 5.87
CA VAL A 59 14.10 5.04 4.75
C VAL A 59 12.64 4.80 4.45
N ALA A 60 12.15 3.57 4.65
CA ALA A 60 10.75 3.24 4.39
C ALA A 60 10.17 2.35 5.48
N LEU A 61 9.10 2.85 6.08
CA LEU A 61 8.06 2.08 6.73
C LEU A 61 6.83 2.17 5.81
N PRO A 62 5.92 1.18 5.78
CA PRO A 62 4.62 1.39 5.17
C PRO A 62 3.92 2.52 5.93
N VAL A 63 3.91 3.72 5.34
CA VAL A 63 3.50 4.95 6.05
C VAL A 63 2.00 5.04 6.31
N ASN A 64 1.22 4.17 5.67
CA ASN A 64 -0.20 3.97 5.93
C ASN A 64 -0.43 2.47 6.02
N GLY A 65 -1.35 2.01 6.84
CA GLY A 65 -1.72 0.59 6.77
C GLY A 65 -1.16 -0.33 7.83
N ILE A 66 -0.22 0.10 8.70
CA ILE A 66 0.38 -0.85 9.64
C ILE A 66 -0.66 -1.24 10.67
N GLN A 67 -0.94 -2.53 10.69
CA GLN A 67 -1.91 -3.16 11.57
C GLN A 67 -1.19 -4.11 12.50
N VAL A 68 -1.71 -4.21 13.72
CA VAL A 68 -1.28 -5.22 14.68
C VAL A 68 -1.43 -6.62 14.05
N ASN A 69 -0.47 -7.49 14.34
CA ASN A 69 -0.43 -8.86 13.82
C ASN A 69 -0.42 -8.99 12.28
N ARG A 70 -0.12 -7.91 11.55
CA ARG A 70 0.08 -7.93 10.10
C ARG A 70 1.54 -7.65 9.77
N ALA A 71 2.12 -8.51 8.94
CA ALA A 71 3.49 -8.39 8.49
C ALA A 71 3.69 -7.13 7.64
N PHE A 72 4.83 -6.46 7.84
CA PHE A 72 5.31 -5.38 7.01
C PHE A 72 6.80 -5.51 6.73
N ALA A 73 7.29 -4.68 5.82
CA ALA A 73 8.71 -4.60 5.47
C ALA A 73 9.32 -3.28 5.96
N VAL A 74 10.59 -3.31 6.34
CA VAL A 74 11.38 -2.13 6.72
C VAL A 74 12.61 -2.08 5.84
N THR A 75 12.83 -0.96 5.14
CA THR A 75 14.02 -0.79 4.30
C THR A 75 14.96 0.24 4.91
N VAL A 76 16.24 -0.09 4.91
CA VAL A 76 17.33 0.79 5.34
C VAL A 76 18.31 1.04 4.20
N ASN A 77 18.94 2.22 4.23
CA ASN A 77 20.05 2.59 3.36
C ASN A 77 21.34 2.60 4.17
N PHE A 78 22.43 2.19 3.51
CA PHE A 78 23.79 2.43 3.98
C PHE A 78 24.29 3.76 3.44
N LEU A 79 24.85 4.58 4.31
CA LEU A 79 25.35 5.91 3.96
C LEU A 79 26.83 6.05 4.35
N VAL A 80 27.56 6.88 3.61
CA VAL A 80 28.91 7.30 4.00
C VAL A 80 28.82 8.05 5.33
N PRO A 81 29.67 7.71 6.33
CA PRO A 81 29.59 8.30 7.67
C PRO A 81 29.54 9.83 7.70
N GLY A 82 28.59 10.38 8.45
CA GLY A 82 28.38 11.82 8.61
C GLY A 82 27.76 12.51 7.38
N THR A 83 27.28 11.76 6.40
CA THR A 83 26.69 12.30 5.16
C THR A 83 25.36 11.62 4.83
N SER A 84 24.63 12.15 3.85
CA SER A 84 23.45 11.51 3.26
C SER A 84 23.74 10.74 1.97
N THR A 85 25.02 10.50 1.64
CA THR A 85 25.43 9.86 0.39
C THR A 85 25.31 8.34 0.50
N PRO A 86 24.52 7.66 -0.34
CA PRO A 86 24.44 6.20 -0.35
C PRO A 86 25.77 5.55 -0.68
N MET A 87 26.06 4.44 0.01
CA MET A 87 27.21 3.58 -0.28
C MET A 87 26.79 2.11 -0.31
N SER A 88 27.55 1.27 -1.01
CA SER A 88 27.39 -0.17 -0.91
C SER A 88 28.31 -0.74 0.17
N VAL A 89 27.83 -1.74 0.91
CA VAL A 89 28.68 -2.54 1.80
C VAL A 89 29.62 -3.40 0.95
N SER A 90 30.89 -3.47 1.33
CA SER A 90 31.96 -4.19 0.64
C SER A 90 32.13 -5.63 1.16
N GLY A 91 31.50 -5.97 2.28
CA GLY A 91 31.43 -7.33 2.83
C GLY A 91 30.01 -7.76 3.22
N VAL A 92 29.88 -8.99 3.73
CA VAL A 92 28.61 -9.48 4.30
C VAL A 92 28.32 -8.72 5.58
N GLU A 93 27.29 -7.88 5.57
CA GLU A 93 26.81 -7.14 6.72
C GLU A 93 25.49 -7.73 7.19
N THR A 94 25.39 -7.98 8.50
CA THR A 94 24.19 -8.52 9.15
C THR A 94 23.65 -7.47 10.11
N LEU A 95 22.48 -6.92 9.79
CA LEU A 95 21.80 -5.94 10.61
C LEU A 95 20.75 -6.61 11.50
N THR A 96 20.56 -6.05 12.68
CA THR A 96 19.51 -6.46 13.62
C THR A 96 18.53 -5.32 13.85
N LEU A 97 17.24 -5.60 13.68
CA LEU A 97 16.12 -4.72 13.95
C LEU A 97 15.60 -4.96 15.37
N THR A 98 15.37 -3.90 16.14
CA THR A 98 14.74 -3.95 17.45
C THR A 98 13.75 -2.81 17.58
N LYS A 99 12.95 -2.84 18.65
CA LYS A 99 12.13 -1.71 19.06
C LYS A 99 13.02 -0.69 19.78
N ALA A 100 13.01 0.56 19.33
CA ALA A 100 13.55 1.67 20.12
C ALA A 100 12.53 2.11 21.17
N SER A 101 11.26 2.23 20.79
CA SER A 101 10.16 2.59 21.69
C SER A 101 8.82 2.04 21.22
N GLY A 102 7.84 1.99 22.13
CA GLY A 102 6.48 1.54 21.87
C GLY A 102 6.07 0.36 22.76
N PRO A 103 4.79 0.00 22.79
CA PRO A 103 4.28 -1.12 23.59
C PRO A 103 4.67 -2.48 22.99
N GLY A 104 4.27 -3.58 23.64
CA GLY A 104 4.34 -4.93 23.08
C GLY A 104 5.73 -5.45 22.69
N ASN A 105 5.72 -6.49 21.86
CA ASN A 105 6.90 -7.14 21.31
C ASN A 105 6.95 -7.00 19.78
N LEU A 106 8.17 -7.03 19.25
CA LEU A 106 8.37 -7.37 17.84
C LEU A 106 8.29 -8.90 17.69
N VAL A 107 7.59 -9.37 16.65
CA VAL A 107 7.45 -10.79 16.28
C VAL A 107 7.91 -10.98 14.82
N GLY A 108 8.55 -12.10 14.49
CA GLY A 108 9.02 -12.41 13.14
C GLY A 108 10.55 -12.40 12.96
N SER A 109 11.02 -12.03 11.76
CA SER A 109 12.45 -11.96 11.43
C SER A 109 12.99 -10.55 11.62
N PHE A 110 14.02 -10.42 12.45
CA PHE A 110 14.65 -9.13 12.75
C PHE A 110 16.10 -9.07 12.32
N VAL A 111 16.54 -10.03 11.54
CA VAL A 111 17.90 -10.07 11.01
C VAL A 111 17.81 -10.02 9.50
N SER A 112 18.59 -9.12 8.91
CA SER A 112 18.74 -9.02 7.45
C SER A 112 20.21 -8.94 7.13
N ALA A 113 20.66 -9.68 6.13
CA ALA A 113 22.04 -9.73 5.73
C ALA A 113 22.20 -9.48 4.22
N GLY A 114 23.28 -8.81 3.83
CA GLY A 114 23.59 -8.56 2.43
C GLY A 114 25.07 -8.25 2.22
N ASN A 115 25.49 -8.37 0.97
CA ASN A 115 26.86 -8.12 0.54
C ASN A 115 26.82 -7.40 -0.82
N GLY A 116 27.63 -6.35 -0.97
CA GLY A 116 27.63 -5.55 -2.20
C GLY A 116 26.36 -4.70 -2.38
N THR A 117 25.52 -4.55 -1.36
CA THR A 117 24.23 -3.82 -1.44
C THR A 117 24.31 -2.44 -0.80
N SER A 118 23.56 -1.49 -1.34
CA SER A 118 23.37 -0.16 -0.72
C SER A 118 22.13 -0.07 0.16
N THR A 119 21.30 -1.11 0.15
CA THR A 119 20.08 -1.23 0.94
C THR A 119 19.96 -2.61 1.57
N LEU A 120 19.22 -2.69 2.66
CA LEU A 120 18.73 -3.93 3.23
C LEU A 120 17.26 -3.80 3.60
N THR A 121 16.53 -4.90 3.44
CA THR A 121 15.11 -4.97 3.80
C THR A 121 14.90 -6.06 4.85
N PHE A 122 14.24 -5.70 5.94
CA PHE A 122 13.66 -6.64 6.90
C PHE A 122 12.26 -6.97 6.41
N ASN A 123 12.04 -8.23 6.05
CA ASN A 123 10.73 -8.72 5.63
C ASN A 123 10.04 -9.45 6.77
N ASN A 124 8.70 -9.48 6.75
CA ASN A 124 7.89 -10.19 7.74
C ASN A 124 8.11 -9.68 9.18
N VAL A 125 8.25 -8.36 9.34
CA VAL A 125 8.25 -7.71 10.65
C VAL A 125 6.80 -7.60 11.12
N VAL A 126 6.52 -8.04 12.34
CA VAL A 126 5.18 -7.99 12.94
C VAL A 126 5.26 -7.28 14.29
N LEU A 127 4.25 -6.46 14.58
CA LEU A 127 4.04 -5.86 15.91
C LEU A 127 2.76 -6.43 16.51
N ASP A 128 2.85 -6.92 17.75
CA ASP A 128 1.77 -7.67 18.42
C ASP A 128 0.78 -6.79 19.18
N THR A 129 1.10 -5.50 19.33
CA THR A 129 0.31 -4.56 20.13
C THR A 129 0.08 -3.26 19.37
N ILE A 130 -1.11 -2.66 19.52
CA ILE A 130 -1.43 -1.33 19.00
C ILE A 130 -0.66 -0.23 19.73
N GLY A 131 -0.25 0.82 19.03
CA GLY A 131 0.45 1.95 19.66
C GLY A 131 1.33 2.76 18.73
N SER A 132 2.12 3.67 19.32
CA SER A 132 3.14 4.45 18.64
C SER A 132 4.51 3.80 18.84
N TYR A 133 5.31 3.72 17.77
CA TYR A 133 6.55 2.98 17.72
C TYR A 133 7.67 3.79 17.07
N THR A 134 8.90 3.51 17.52
CA THR A 134 10.12 3.75 16.75
C THR A 134 10.91 2.46 16.68
N LEU A 135 11.52 2.20 15.53
CA LEU A 135 12.39 1.04 15.31
C LEU A 135 13.85 1.47 15.34
N GLN A 136 14.70 0.57 15.82
CA GLN A 136 16.14 0.72 15.85
C GLN A 136 16.79 -0.37 15.02
N VAL A 137 17.77 0.00 14.21
CA VAL A 137 18.58 -0.95 13.44
C VAL A 137 20.04 -0.80 13.87
N ASN A 138 20.63 -1.91 14.30
CA ASN A 138 22.02 -2.01 14.67
C ASN A 138 22.79 -2.80 13.63
N GLY A 139 24.04 -2.42 13.37
CA GLY A 139 24.96 -3.13 12.50
C GLY A 139 26.36 -3.17 13.11
N PRO A 140 27.19 -4.18 12.77
CA PRO A 140 28.47 -4.38 13.42
C PRO A 140 29.50 -3.29 13.09
N LYS A 141 29.35 -2.60 11.96
CA LYS A 141 30.20 -1.45 11.55
C LYS A 141 29.42 -0.14 11.45
N ALA A 142 28.20 -0.12 11.96
CA ALA A 142 27.41 1.11 12.04
C ALA A 142 28.08 2.08 13.04
N THR A 143 28.24 3.35 12.67
CA THR A 143 28.78 4.38 13.57
C THR A 143 27.82 4.68 14.74
N ALA A 144 26.52 4.53 14.47
CA ALA A 144 25.43 4.63 15.42
C ALA A 144 24.25 3.76 14.94
N ALA A 145 23.30 3.51 15.85
CA ALA A 145 22.07 2.82 15.49
C ALA A 145 21.17 3.72 14.63
N GLY A 146 20.62 3.18 13.55
CA GLY A 146 19.62 3.89 12.74
C GLY A 146 18.27 3.85 13.45
N ILE A 147 17.66 5.01 13.69
CA ILE A 147 16.33 5.11 14.32
C ILE A 147 15.31 5.56 13.27
N SER A 148 14.16 4.89 13.23
CA SER A 148 13.06 5.28 12.35
C SER A 148 12.37 6.56 12.84
N ALA A 149 11.67 7.24 11.93
CA ALA A 149 10.61 8.16 12.34
C ALA A 149 9.55 7.41 13.15
N SER A 150 8.83 8.13 14.00
CA SER A 150 7.69 7.58 14.74
C SER A 150 6.56 7.20 13.79
N PHE A 151 5.91 6.06 14.05
CA PHE A 151 4.75 5.59 13.30
C PHE A 151 3.75 4.90 14.22
N ASN A 152 2.50 4.81 13.75
CA ASN A 152 1.41 4.20 14.50
C ASN A 152 1.06 2.82 13.93
N VAL A 153 0.79 1.88 14.83
CA VAL A 153 0.19 0.57 14.54
C VAL A 153 -1.26 0.61 14.98
N GLY A 154 -2.17 0.48 14.01
CA GLY A 154 -3.60 0.41 14.23
C GLY A 154 -4.10 -1.01 14.56
N ALA A 155 -5.36 -1.12 14.92
CA ALA A 155 -6.03 -2.42 15.06
C ALA A 155 -6.05 -3.19 13.73
N GLN A 156 -6.11 -4.51 13.83
CA GLN A 156 -6.23 -5.37 12.65
C GLN A 156 -7.61 -5.18 12.04
N MET A 157 -7.67 -5.13 10.71
CA MET A 157 -8.94 -4.95 10.01
C MET A 157 -8.92 -5.58 8.62
N ASP A 158 -10.09 -6.02 8.20
CA ASP A 158 -10.43 -6.43 6.84
C ASP A 158 -11.63 -5.61 6.33
N LEU A 159 -11.84 -5.61 5.01
CA LEU A 159 -13.01 -4.99 4.39
C LEU A 159 -14.17 -5.98 4.36
N ARG A 160 -15.40 -5.47 4.45
CA ARG A 160 -16.60 -6.29 4.27
C ARG A 160 -17.80 -5.47 3.80
N PHE A 161 -18.61 -6.03 2.91
CA PHE A 161 -19.94 -5.48 2.64
C PHE A 161 -20.84 -5.72 3.85
N THR A 162 -21.39 -4.64 4.40
CA THR A 162 -22.28 -4.65 5.57
C THR A 162 -23.71 -4.30 5.23
N ALA A 163 -23.95 -3.66 4.08
CA ALA A 163 -25.28 -3.45 3.54
C ALA A 163 -25.27 -3.61 2.02
N ILE A 164 -26.20 -4.42 1.52
CA ILE A 164 -26.59 -4.51 0.11
C ILE A 164 -28.12 -4.56 0.02
N PRO A 165 -28.72 -4.25 -1.14
CA PRO A 165 -30.15 -4.46 -1.34
C PRO A 165 -30.55 -5.90 -1.04
N SER A 166 -31.60 -6.09 -0.23
CA SER A 166 -32.10 -7.41 0.17
C SER A 166 -33.14 -8.00 -0.79
N GLY A 167 -33.38 -7.36 -1.94
CA GLY A 167 -34.36 -7.77 -2.94
C GLY A 167 -34.08 -7.14 -4.30
N THR A 168 -35.02 -7.31 -5.23
CA THR A 168 -34.89 -6.79 -6.59
C THR A 168 -34.81 -5.26 -6.59
N VAL A 169 -33.77 -4.73 -7.21
CA VAL A 169 -33.64 -3.31 -7.49
C VAL A 169 -34.30 -3.04 -8.84
N TYR A 170 -35.46 -2.39 -8.81
CA TYR A 170 -36.17 -2.02 -10.03
C TYR A 170 -35.55 -0.79 -10.69
N ARG A 171 -35.11 -0.94 -11.94
CA ARG A 171 -34.61 0.17 -12.74
C ARG A 171 -35.72 1.18 -13.09
N PRO A 172 -35.37 2.47 -13.26
CA PRO A 172 -34.02 3.07 -13.22
C PRO A 172 -33.61 3.57 -11.82
N ARG A 173 -34.15 3.01 -10.74
CA ARG A 173 -33.87 3.51 -9.39
C ARG A 173 -32.40 3.33 -9.01
N THR A 174 -31.92 4.27 -8.21
CA THR A 174 -30.63 4.13 -7.56
C THR A 174 -30.74 3.23 -6.32
N PHE A 175 -29.61 2.68 -5.92
CA PHE A 175 -29.47 1.89 -4.71
C PHE A 175 -28.24 2.35 -3.91
N THR A 176 -28.11 1.80 -2.71
CA THR A 176 -27.04 2.10 -1.77
C THR A 176 -26.42 0.81 -1.28
N VAL A 177 -25.10 0.82 -1.08
CA VAL A 177 -24.36 -0.25 -0.38
C VAL A 177 -23.46 0.36 0.69
N ALA A 178 -23.07 -0.44 1.68
CA ALA A 178 -22.10 -0.06 2.68
C ALA A 178 -20.95 -1.06 2.72
N VAL A 179 -19.73 -0.53 2.79
CA VAL A 179 -18.50 -1.29 3.02
C VAL A 179 -17.90 -0.80 4.33
N SER A 180 -17.53 -1.73 5.20
CA SER A 180 -16.99 -1.43 6.51
C SER A 180 -15.66 -2.12 6.75
N THR A 181 -14.84 -1.51 7.59
CA THR A 181 -13.66 -2.13 8.19
C THR A 181 -14.08 -2.89 9.44
N VAL A 182 -13.70 -4.16 9.52
CA VAL A 182 -14.07 -5.06 10.62
C VAL A 182 -12.86 -5.82 11.12
N ASP A 183 -12.87 -6.18 12.40
CA ASP A 183 -11.87 -7.07 12.98
C ASP A 183 -12.02 -8.48 12.35
N PRO A 184 -10.93 -9.09 11.85
CA PRO A 184 -11.02 -10.35 11.12
C PRO A 184 -11.45 -11.55 11.98
N GLY A 185 -11.21 -11.50 13.31
CA GLY A 185 -11.57 -12.59 14.21
C GLY A 185 -13.00 -12.49 14.75
N THR A 186 -13.43 -11.28 15.08
CA THR A 186 -14.72 -11.02 15.77
C THR A 186 -15.79 -10.43 14.86
N LEU A 187 -15.41 -9.93 13.68
CA LEU A 187 -16.27 -9.17 12.75
C LEU A 187 -16.84 -7.87 13.34
N ALA A 188 -16.34 -7.43 14.50
CA ALA A 188 -16.74 -6.17 15.10
C ALA A 188 -16.25 -4.98 14.24
N PRO A 189 -17.03 -3.89 14.12
CA PRO A 189 -16.59 -2.71 13.37
C PRO A 189 -15.32 -2.11 13.98
N VAL A 190 -14.33 -1.81 13.14
CA VAL A 190 -13.06 -1.19 13.54
C VAL A 190 -12.94 0.17 12.87
N VAL A 191 -12.69 1.22 13.64
CA VAL A 191 -12.39 2.55 13.08
C VAL A 191 -10.91 2.59 12.69
N PRO A 192 -10.58 2.80 11.41
CA PRO A 192 -9.18 2.87 10.97
C PRO A 192 -8.44 4.03 11.62
N SER A 193 -7.17 3.80 11.99
CA SER A 193 -6.28 4.85 12.48
C SER A 193 -5.68 5.73 11.37
N TYR A 194 -5.95 5.39 10.12
CA TYR A 194 -5.55 6.10 8.90
C TYR A 194 -6.69 6.00 7.87
N PRO A 195 -6.81 6.96 6.93
CA PRO A 195 -7.85 6.90 5.89
C PRO A 195 -7.71 5.65 5.00
N VAL A 196 -8.82 4.96 4.74
CA VAL A 196 -8.88 3.81 3.84
C VAL A 196 -9.73 4.15 2.62
N ASP A 197 -9.08 4.29 1.46
CA ASP A 197 -9.77 4.55 0.20
C ASP A 197 -10.33 3.25 -0.38
N VAL A 198 -11.65 3.16 -0.47
CA VAL A 198 -12.36 1.98 -0.94
C VAL A 198 -13.01 2.28 -2.30
N THR A 199 -12.74 1.41 -3.26
CA THR A 199 -13.42 1.42 -4.56
C THR A 199 -14.39 0.25 -4.65
N VAL A 200 -15.63 0.53 -5.03
CA VAL A 200 -16.66 -0.45 -5.35
C VAL A 200 -16.84 -0.55 -6.86
N ALA A 201 -16.81 -1.76 -7.37
CA ALA A 201 -17.03 -2.07 -8.78
C ALA A 201 -17.98 -3.26 -8.93
N ARG A 202 -18.54 -3.43 -10.13
CA ARG A 202 -19.23 -4.67 -10.51
C ARG A 202 -18.21 -5.80 -10.60
N ASN A 203 -18.52 -6.95 -10.02
CA ASN A 203 -17.68 -8.13 -10.15
C ASN A 203 -17.58 -8.53 -11.64
N PRO A 204 -16.38 -8.54 -12.27
CA PRO A 204 -16.23 -8.86 -13.68
C PRO A 204 -16.72 -10.27 -14.04
N GLY A 205 -16.79 -11.19 -13.08
CA GLY A 205 -17.33 -12.54 -13.28
C GLY A 205 -18.86 -12.61 -13.31
N THR A 206 -19.57 -11.50 -13.11
CA THR A 206 -21.05 -11.47 -13.11
C THR A 206 -21.58 -10.33 -13.96
N GLY A 207 -22.54 -10.63 -14.83
CA GLY A 207 -23.26 -9.64 -15.63
C GLY A 207 -22.44 -8.95 -16.71
N SER A 208 -23.12 -8.14 -17.50
CA SER A 208 -22.61 -7.45 -18.69
C SER A 208 -22.81 -5.93 -18.65
N GLY A 209 -23.68 -5.44 -17.76
CA GLY A 209 -23.95 -4.02 -17.58
C GLY A 209 -22.85 -3.21 -16.88
N THR A 210 -23.07 -1.91 -16.85
CA THR A 210 -22.20 -0.89 -16.25
C THR A 210 -22.76 -0.47 -14.90
N LEU A 211 -21.89 -0.44 -13.90
CA LEU A 211 -22.17 0.18 -12.60
C LEU A 211 -21.75 1.65 -12.65
N SER A 212 -22.65 2.53 -12.25
CA SER A 212 -22.47 3.99 -12.27
C SER A 212 -22.84 4.61 -10.93
N GLY A 213 -22.41 5.85 -10.69
CA GLY A 213 -22.66 6.60 -9.45
C GLY A 213 -21.38 6.86 -8.66
N THR A 214 -21.49 6.95 -7.32
CA THR A 214 -20.33 7.11 -6.44
C THR A 214 -19.63 5.77 -6.23
N LEU A 215 -18.51 5.54 -6.92
CA LEU A 215 -17.77 4.27 -6.88
C LEU A 215 -16.54 4.28 -5.96
N MET A 216 -16.18 5.44 -5.41
CA MET A 216 -15.03 5.59 -4.53
C MET A 216 -15.43 6.39 -3.30
N GLN A 217 -15.04 5.91 -2.13
CA GLN A 217 -15.26 6.57 -0.84
C GLN A 217 -14.07 6.31 0.07
N THR A 218 -13.79 7.26 0.97
CA THR A 218 -12.77 7.11 2.00
C THR A 218 -13.44 6.82 3.34
N ILE A 219 -12.97 5.76 4.01
CA ILE A 219 -13.33 5.49 5.41
C ILE A 219 -12.31 6.24 6.28
N SER A 220 -12.75 7.29 6.96
CA SER A 220 -11.95 8.06 7.90
C SER A 220 -12.81 8.55 9.06
N GLY A 221 -12.33 8.36 10.30
CA GLY A 221 -13.08 8.72 11.51
C GLY A 221 -14.35 7.89 11.77
N SER A 222 -14.66 6.92 10.92
CA SER A 222 -15.75 5.94 11.06
C SER A 222 -15.25 4.54 10.68
N SER A 223 -16.08 3.51 10.88
CA SER A 223 -15.78 2.14 10.43
C SER A 223 -16.48 1.78 9.12
N SER A 224 -17.18 2.72 8.46
CA SER A 224 -18.05 2.41 7.33
C SER A 224 -18.12 3.55 6.32
N ALA A 225 -18.06 3.19 5.04
CA ALA A 225 -18.34 4.04 3.90
C ALA A 225 -19.65 3.61 3.23
N VAL A 226 -20.52 4.59 3.00
CA VAL A 226 -21.79 4.40 2.29
C VAL A 226 -21.63 4.88 0.85
N PHE A 227 -21.92 4.00 -0.09
CA PHE A 227 -21.91 4.28 -1.53
C PHE A 227 -23.36 4.44 -1.98
N SER A 228 -23.80 5.69 -2.08
CA SER A 228 -25.17 6.07 -2.47
C SER A 228 -25.26 6.47 -3.93
N GLY A 229 -26.47 6.45 -4.49
CA GLY A 229 -26.70 6.91 -5.87
C GLY A 229 -26.16 5.93 -6.92
N LEU A 230 -25.91 4.68 -6.52
CA LEU A 230 -25.45 3.64 -7.44
C LEU A 230 -26.58 3.25 -8.39
N SER A 231 -26.26 3.01 -9.65
CA SER A 231 -27.19 2.46 -10.64
C SER A 231 -26.50 1.43 -11.51
N TYR A 232 -27.29 0.52 -12.07
CA TYR A 232 -26.82 -0.53 -12.97
C TYR A 232 -27.61 -0.50 -14.27
N SER A 233 -27.00 -0.82 -15.42
CA SER A 233 -27.63 -0.60 -16.73
C SER A 233 -28.45 -1.77 -17.29
N VAL A 234 -28.26 -3.01 -16.80
CA VAL A 234 -28.81 -4.24 -17.40
C VAL A 234 -29.62 -5.09 -16.41
N ASN A 235 -30.69 -5.76 -16.89
CA ASN A 235 -31.56 -6.61 -16.07
C ASN A 235 -30.88 -7.94 -15.92
N GLU A 236 -30.26 -8.17 -14.77
CA GLU A 236 -29.54 -9.39 -14.47
C GLU A 236 -29.22 -9.43 -12.97
N THR A 237 -28.68 -10.55 -12.51
CA THR A 237 -28.18 -10.69 -11.15
C THR A 237 -26.66 -10.57 -11.16
N ILE A 238 -26.11 -9.67 -10.34
CA ILE A 238 -24.67 -9.42 -10.23
C ILE A 238 -24.19 -9.52 -8.79
N SER A 239 -22.87 -9.52 -8.62
CA SER A 239 -22.22 -9.20 -7.35
C SER A 239 -21.32 -7.98 -7.52
N LEU A 240 -20.97 -7.32 -6.42
CA LEU A 240 -20.04 -6.21 -6.38
C LEU A 240 -18.72 -6.66 -5.75
N GLN A 241 -17.63 -6.03 -6.13
CA GLN A 241 -16.34 -6.15 -5.46
C GLN A 241 -15.98 -4.81 -4.81
N ALA A 242 -15.48 -4.86 -3.58
CA ALA A 242 -14.84 -3.74 -2.92
C ALA A 242 -13.34 -4.01 -2.77
N SER A 243 -12.52 -3.01 -3.06
CA SER A 243 -11.07 -3.12 -3.02
C SER A 243 -10.43 -1.87 -2.43
N SER A 244 -9.30 -2.05 -1.77
CA SER A 244 -8.46 -0.98 -1.23
C SER A 244 -7.00 -1.48 -1.18
N PRO A 245 -5.99 -0.61 -1.41
CA PRO A 245 -4.60 -1.00 -1.29
C PRO A 245 -4.27 -1.60 0.09
N GLY A 246 -3.58 -2.74 0.11
CA GLY A 246 -3.22 -3.44 1.36
C GLY A 246 -4.31 -4.34 1.94
N PHE A 247 -5.49 -4.41 1.31
CA PHE A 247 -6.59 -5.30 1.68
C PHE A 247 -6.83 -6.35 0.60
N SER A 248 -7.34 -7.51 1.02
CA SER A 248 -7.88 -8.48 0.06
C SER A 248 -9.19 -7.96 -0.52
N THR A 249 -9.40 -8.15 -1.81
CA THR A 249 -10.67 -7.80 -2.46
C THR A 249 -11.80 -8.62 -1.88
N VAL A 250 -12.93 -7.97 -1.59
CA VAL A 250 -14.12 -8.63 -1.03
C VAL A 250 -15.28 -8.59 -1.99
N THR A 251 -16.04 -9.68 -2.06
CA THR A 251 -17.21 -9.82 -2.94
C THR A 251 -18.50 -9.75 -2.12
N SER A 252 -19.50 -9.04 -2.62
CA SER A 252 -20.82 -8.95 -1.99
C SER A 252 -21.65 -10.22 -2.21
N GLY A 253 -22.80 -10.29 -1.52
CA GLY A 253 -23.90 -11.14 -1.99
C GLY A 253 -24.46 -10.69 -3.34
N THR A 254 -25.42 -11.44 -3.87
CA THR A 254 -26.05 -11.14 -5.17
C THR A 254 -27.07 -10.01 -5.08
N ILE A 255 -27.11 -9.17 -6.10
CA ILE A 255 -28.10 -8.10 -6.29
C ILE A 255 -28.80 -8.35 -7.62
N THR A 256 -30.12 -8.48 -7.61
CA THR A 256 -30.94 -8.71 -8.81
C THR A 256 -31.52 -7.39 -9.30
N PHE A 257 -31.35 -7.11 -10.59
CA PHE A 257 -31.89 -5.94 -11.26
C PHE A 257 -32.98 -6.35 -12.25
N ASP A 258 -34.11 -5.66 -12.20
CA ASP A 258 -35.23 -5.88 -13.13
C ASP A 258 -35.88 -4.55 -13.53
N SER A 259 -36.74 -4.59 -14.55
CA SER A 259 -37.58 -3.46 -14.95
C SER A 259 -38.87 -3.47 -14.14
N LEU A 260 -39.30 -2.30 -13.66
CA LEU A 260 -40.66 -2.17 -13.13
C LEU A 260 -41.66 -2.24 -14.29
N VAL A 261 -42.33 -3.38 -14.46
CA VAL A 261 -43.43 -3.52 -15.42
C VAL A 261 -44.71 -3.07 -14.73
N LEU A 262 -45.25 -1.91 -15.13
CA LEU A 262 -46.61 -1.52 -14.76
C LEU A 262 -47.57 -2.26 -15.68
N VAL A 263 -48.16 -3.36 -15.19
CA VAL A 263 -49.20 -4.06 -15.94
C VAL A 263 -50.47 -3.23 -15.86
N ASN A 264 -50.80 -2.48 -16.91
CA ASN A 264 -52.13 -1.90 -17.05
C ASN A 264 -53.14 -3.05 -17.21
N PRO A 265 -54.09 -3.25 -16.28
CA PRO A 265 -55.14 -4.22 -16.51
C PRO A 265 -55.95 -3.78 -17.73
N THR A 266 -56.11 -4.67 -18.71
CA THR A 266 -57.07 -4.49 -19.79
C THR A 266 -58.46 -4.44 -19.17
N VAL A 267 -59.09 -3.26 -19.16
CA VAL A 267 -60.53 -3.17 -18.88
C VAL A 267 -61.26 -3.74 -20.08
N SER A 268 -62.08 -4.78 -19.86
CA SER A 268 -62.93 -5.32 -20.91
C SER A 268 -63.86 -4.22 -21.38
N ALA A 269 -63.86 -3.92 -22.68
CA ALA A 269 -64.78 -2.98 -23.31
C ALA A 269 -66.19 -3.59 -23.35
N SER A 270 -66.83 -3.73 -22.20
CA SER A 270 -68.29 -3.72 -22.14
C SER A 270 -68.72 -2.28 -22.42
N PRO A 271 -69.75 -2.02 -23.24
CA PRO A 271 -70.22 -0.66 -23.47
C PRO A 271 -70.71 -0.08 -22.13
N LEU A 272 -69.85 0.70 -21.47
CA LEU A 272 -70.22 1.52 -20.33
C LEU A 272 -71.06 2.67 -20.87
N VAL A 273 -72.36 2.45 -20.97
CA VAL A 273 -73.33 3.53 -21.14
C VAL A 273 -73.44 4.23 -19.78
N ASN A 274 -72.77 5.38 -19.65
CA ASN A 274 -72.92 6.30 -18.53
C ASN A 274 -72.46 5.80 -17.13
N GLY A 275 -71.43 4.96 -17.07
CA GLY A 275 -70.86 4.45 -15.81
C GLY A 275 -69.48 5.02 -15.48
N SER A 276 -69.24 5.37 -14.22
CA SER A 276 -67.90 5.68 -13.69
C SER A 276 -67.11 4.38 -13.51
N PHE A 277 -65.88 4.30 -14.02
CA PHE A 277 -64.95 3.23 -13.65
C PHE A 277 -63.83 3.80 -12.77
N SER A 278 -63.30 2.97 -11.87
CA SER A 278 -62.15 3.30 -11.04
C SER A 278 -61.03 2.30 -11.31
N VAL A 279 -59.83 2.80 -11.58
CA VAL A 279 -58.62 1.99 -11.65
C VAL A 279 -57.93 2.13 -10.30
N SER A 280 -57.77 1.04 -9.57
CA SER A 280 -56.98 1.00 -8.34
C SER A 280 -55.68 0.28 -8.64
N ALA A 281 -54.56 1.00 -8.54
CA ALA A 281 -53.23 0.41 -8.63
C ALA A 281 -52.72 0.14 -7.21
N THR A 282 -52.54 -1.13 -6.85
CA THR A 282 -51.88 -1.50 -5.60
C THR A 282 -50.40 -1.70 -5.87
N SER A 283 -49.59 -0.66 -5.66
CA SER A 283 -48.15 -0.86 -5.50
C SER A 283 -47.90 -1.35 -4.06
N GLY A 284 -47.11 -2.41 -3.88
CA GLY A 284 -46.75 -2.95 -2.55
C GLY A 284 -46.04 -1.96 -1.60
N THR A 285 -45.80 -0.74 -2.06
CA THR A 285 -45.39 0.47 -1.32
C THR A 285 -46.05 1.68 -1.99
N PRO A 286 -46.61 2.66 -1.27
CA PRO A 286 -47.45 3.72 -1.85
C PRO A 286 -46.70 4.53 -2.91
N VAL A 287 -47.13 4.42 -4.17
CA VAL A 287 -46.71 5.31 -5.26
C VAL A 287 -47.73 6.43 -5.35
N ALA A 288 -47.30 7.66 -5.09
CA ALA A 288 -48.11 8.83 -5.38
C ALA A 288 -48.22 9.00 -6.90
N ILE A 289 -49.39 8.76 -7.46
CA ILE A 289 -49.71 9.02 -8.85
C ILE A 289 -50.35 10.42 -8.93
N THR A 290 -49.56 11.44 -9.31
CA THR A 290 -50.10 12.78 -9.62
C THR A 290 -49.24 13.53 -10.64
N PRO A 291 -49.82 14.18 -11.68
CA PRO A 291 -51.24 14.30 -12.02
C PRO A 291 -51.70 13.43 -13.22
N ALA A 292 -53.03 13.45 -13.40
CA ALA A 292 -53.91 12.62 -14.21
C ALA A 292 -53.36 12.11 -15.56
N THR A 293 -53.35 10.79 -15.71
CA THR A 293 -53.30 10.14 -17.03
C THR A 293 -54.70 10.23 -17.65
N THR A 294 -54.88 11.12 -18.63
CA THR A 294 -56.09 11.13 -19.45
C THR A 294 -56.05 9.94 -20.38
N VAL A 295 -56.88 8.93 -20.14
CA VAL A 295 -57.09 7.82 -21.07
C VAL A 295 -58.15 8.25 -22.09
N SER A 296 -57.72 8.64 -23.29
CA SER A 296 -58.64 8.81 -24.41
C SER A 296 -58.93 7.45 -25.03
N LEU A 297 -60.21 7.05 -25.02
CA LEU A 297 -60.73 5.92 -25.78
C LEU A 297 -61.16 6.45 -27.16
N THR A 298 -60.55 5.94 -28.23
CA THR A 298 -61.02 6.12 -29.62
C THR A 298 -61.86 4.94 -30.04
#